data_AF-A0A1W6N2P0-F1
#
_entry.id   AF-A0A1W6N2P0-F1
#
_cell.length_a   1.000
_cell.length_b   1.000
_cell.length_c   1.000
_cell.angle_alpha   90.00
_cell.angle_beta   90.00
_cell.angle_gamma   90.00
#
_symmetry.space_group_name_H-M   'P 1'
#
loop_
_entity.id
_entity.type
_entity.pdbx_description
1 polymer ?
#
loop_
_entity_poly.entity_id
_entity_poly.type
_entity_poly.pdbx_seq_one_letter_code
_entity_poly.pdbx_strand_id
1 'polypeptide(L)'
;MRKKPYTQSLRIKGKNPSGGQKGHKGHSLNQVEQPDEVVNHKVRICPECKRYLDETTVDGTIKRQIFDIPPMGIRVTEHQAEVKVCDHCQKRVVGEFPEGVSAPAQYGEGIKAMAVYLNHQQLIPEARVQEVFSDLFGLSISTATIVKMGEMFAAKVIPYIEVVKDYLKKAPVKHMDETGFRIGGALPAGCMFCVMIRPRFIGLLSIGAILKKG
;
A
#
# COMPACT_ATOMS: atom_id res chain seq x y z
N MET A 1 35.11 20.06 15.24
CA MET A 1 33.67 19.76 14.99
C MET A 1 32.82 20.82 15.66
N ARG A 2 32.02 21.61 14.91
CA ARG A 2 31.11 22.60 15.49
C ARG A 2 29.94 21.88 16.18
N LYS A 3 29.74 22.10 17.48
CA LYS A 3 28.58 21.55 18.23
C LYS A 3 27.29 22.07 17.59
N LYS A 4 26.38 21.16 17.25
CA LYS A 4 25.02 21.49 16.79
C LYS A 4 24.33 22.30 17.90
N PRO A 5 23.74 23.47 17.65
CA PRO A 5 23.07 24.23 18.69
C PRO A 5 21.91 23.39 19.23
N TYR A 6 21.89 23.19 20.55
CA TYR A 6 20.81 22.52 21.24
C TYR A 6 19.60 23.45 21.22
N THR A 7 18.59 23.15 20.40
CA THR A 7 17.33 23.86 20.40
C THR A 7 16.56 23.49 21.66
N GLN A 8 16.70 24.32 22.70
CA GLN A 8 15.87 24.22 23.89
C GLN A 8 14.42 24.46 23.48
N SER A 9 13.54 23.50 23.75
CA SER A 9 12.11 23.64 23.47
C SER A 9 11.55 24.85 24.22
N LEU A 10 11.16 25.90 23.48
CA LEU A 10 10.44 27.07 24.00
C LEU A 10 8.98 26.74 24.39
N ARG A 11 8.56 25.48 24.24
CA ARG A 11 7.19 25.06 24.52
C ARG A 11 6.91 25.10 26.01
N ILE A 12 6.10 26.07 26.42
CA ILE A 12 5.49 26.12 27.75
C ILE A 12 4.62 24.86 27.91
N LYS A 13 4.78 24.13 29.02
CA LYS A 13 3.97 22.96 29.34
C LYS A 13 2.49 23.35 29.28
N GLY A 14 1.73 22.70 28.38
CA GLY A 14 0.30 22.96 28.25
C GLY A 14 -0.44 22.59 29.53
N LYS A 15 -1.47 23.38 29.92
CA LYS A 15 -2.30 23.14 31.11
C LYS A 15 -3.18 21.89 31.03
N ASN A 16 -3.25 21.24 29.87
CA ASN A 16 -4.09 20.06 29.68
C ASN A 16 -3.35 18.80 30.12
N PRO A 17 -3.99 17.92 30.90
CA PRO A 17 -3.40 16.64 31.28
C PRO A 17 -3.09 15.80 30.04
N SER A 18 -2.01 15.02 30.11
CA SER A 18 -1.63 14.07 29.07
C SER A 18 -2.70 12.98 28.95
N GLY A 19 -3.39 12.92 27.81
CA GLY A 19 -4.45 11.96 27.53
C GLY A 19 -5.41 12.48 26.46
N GLY A 20 -6.30 11.60 25.98
CA GLY A 20 -7.40 12.03 25.11
C GLY A 20 -8.27 13.10 25.80
N GLN A 21 -8.79 14.06 25.05
CA GLN A 21 -9.64 15.10 25.64
C GLN A 21 -10.86 14.43 26.31
N LYS A 22 -11.31 14.97 27.45
CA LYS A 22 -12.52 14.47 28.12
C LYS A 22 -13.69 14.44 27.13
N GLY A 23 -14.27 13.26 26.89
CA GLY A 23 -15.40 13.07 25.98
C GLY A 23 -15.07 12.41 24.64
N HIS A 24 -13.81 12.13 24.31
CA HIS A 24 -13.49 11.30 23.14
C HIS A 24 -13.96 9.85 23.37
N LYS A 25 -14.81 9.34 22.47
CA LYS A 25 -15.17 7.92 22.46
C LYS A 25 -13.92 7.12 22.06
N GLY A 26 -13.47 6.24 22.95
CA GLY A 26 -12.44 5.27 22.59
C GLY A 26 -12.97 4.33 21.51
N HIS A 27 -12.13 4.01 20.54
CA HIS A 27 -12.37 2.93 19.59
C HIS A 27 -11.50 1.73 20.01
N SER A 28 -12.15 0.64 20.42
CA SER A 28 -11.50 -0.65 20.66
C SER A 28 -11.57 -1.53 19.42
N LEU A 29 -10.62 -2.46 19.27
CA LEU A 29 -10.70 -3.52 18.28
C LEU A 29 -11.89 -4.42 18.63
N ASN A 30 -12.83 -4.56 17.70
CA ASN A 30 -14.04 -5.34 17.89
C ASN A 30 -13.90 -6.71 17.22
N GLN A 31 -14.56 -7.72 17.80
CA GLN A 31 -14.68 -9.02 17.15
C GLN A 31 -15.50 -8.90 15.86
N VAL A 32 -15.11 -9.65 14.83
CA VAL A 32 -15.87 -9.79 13.58
C VAL A 32 -16.87 -10.94 13.68
N GLU A 33 -18.01 -10.81 13.01
CA GLU A 33 -19.02 -11.87 12.98
C GLU A 33 -18.55 -13.09 12.18
N GLN A 34 -17.80 -12.87 11.10
CA GLN A 34 -17.31 -13.88 10.18
C GLN A 34 -15.77 -13.84 10.13
N PRO A 35 -15.07 -14.68 10.93
CA PRO A 35 -13.61 -14.83 10.82
C PRO A 35 -13.24 -15.71 9.63
N ASP A 36 -12.01 -15.56 9.12
CA ASP A 36 -11.49 -16.36 8.00
C ASP A 36 -11.38 -17.86 8.35
N GLU A 37 -11.06 -18.17 9.62
CA GLU A 37 -10.95 -19.54 10.13
C GLU A 37 -11.57 -19.64 11.54
N VAL A 38 -12.25 -20.75 11.83
CA VAL A 38 -12.78 -21.07 13.17
C VAL A 38 -12.16 -22.38 13.67
N VAL A 39 -11.29 -22.27 14.67
CA VAL A 39 -10.69 -23.43 15.35
C VAL A 39 -11.47 -23.76 16.62
N ASN A 40 -12.06 -24.95 16.66
CA ASN A 40 -12.85 -25.41 17.81
C ASN A 40 -11.99 -26.19 18.81
N HIS A 41 -11.87 -25.67 20.04
CA HIS A 41 -11.17 -26.34 21.13
C HIS A 41 -12.15 -27.12 22.00
N LYS A 42 -12.17 -28.46 21.83
CA LYS A 42 -13.06 -29.35 22.59
C LYS A 42 -12.53 -29.61 24.00
N VAL A 43 -13.40 -29.55 25.00
CA VAL A 43 -13.11 -30.06 26.35
C VAL A 43 -13.36 -31.57 26.33
N ARG A 44 -12.29 -32.37 26.43
CA ARG A 44 -12.40 -33.84 26.43
C ARG A 44 -12.48 -34.44 27.83
N ILE A 45 -11.83 -33.81 28.81
CA ILE A 45 -11.70 -34.35 30.16
C ILE A 45 -12.05 -33.24 31.15
N CYS A 46 -12.88 -33.57 32.13
CA CYS A 46 -13.17 -32.67 33.25
C CYS A 46 -11.88 -32.46 34.07
N PRO A 47 -11.42 -31.21 34.30
CA PRO A 47 -10.20 -30.96 35.06
C PRO A 47 -10.31 -31.42 36.52
N GLU A 48 -11.52 -31.43 37.10
CA GLU A 48 -11.79 -31.82 38.48
C GLU A 48 -11.87 -33.34 38.66
N CYS A 49 -12.85 -34.00 38.04
CA CYS A 49 -13.11 -35.43 38.28
C CYS A 49 -12.48 -36.39 37.25
N LYS A 50 -11.76 -35.86 36.25
CA LYS A 50 -11.08 -36.63 35.18
C LYS A 50 -11.97 -37.50 34.29
N ARG A 51 -13.30 -37.37 34.37
CA ARG A 51 -14.22 -38.07 33.47
C ARG A 51 -14.15 -37.49 32.05
N TYR A 52 -14.29 -38.36 31.06
CA TYR A 52 -14.41 -38.00 29.65
C TYR A 52 -15.74 -37.29 29.36
N LEU A 53 -15.70 -36.26 28.51
CA LEU A 53 -16.82 -35.38 28.16
C LEU A 53 -17.14 -35.41 26.66
N ASP A 54 -16.56 -36.35 25.90
CA ASP A 54 -16.72 -36.41 24.45
C ASP A 54 -18.19 -36.61 24.00
N GLU A 55 -19.01 -37.22 24.86
CA GLU A 55 -20.45 -37.45 24.62
C GLU A 55 -21.35 -36.38 25.27
N THR A 56 -20.78 -35.46 26.05
CA THR A 56 -21.54 -34.41 26.74
C THR A 56 -21.92 -33.30 25.76
N THR A 57 -23.18 -32.84 25.79
CA THR A 57 -23.65 -31.73 24.95
C THR A 57 -22.97 -30.41 25.33
N VAL A 58 -22.62 -29.61 24.32
CA VAL A 58 -22.03 -28.28 24.53
C VAL A 58 -23.10 -27.31 25.04
N ASP A 59 -22.87 -26.72 26.21
CA ASP A 59 -23.78 -25.75 26.86
C ASP A 59 -23.56 -24.30 26.36
N GLY A 60 -22.33 -23.96 25.95
CA GLY A 60 -22.01 -22.62 25.45
C GLY A 60 -20.64 -22.56 24.79
N THR A 61 -20.37 -21.47 24.06
CA THR A 61 -19.08 -21.24 23.40
C THR A 61 -18.55 -19.85 23.74
N ILE A 62 -17.32 -19.79 24.24
CA ILE A 62 -16.60 -18.54 24.49
C ILE A 62 -15.68 -18.27 23.29
N LYS A 63 -15.82 -17.08 22.67
CA LYS A 63 -15.07 -16.71 21.47
C LYS A 63 -13.90 -15.78 21.78
N ARG A 64 -12.75 -16.04 21.15
CA ARG A 64 -11.57 -15.15 21.11
C ARG A 64 -11.08 -15.09 19.67
N GLN A 65 -10.67 -13.92 19.21
CA GLN A 65 -10.18 -13.71 17.84
C GLN A 65 -8.78 -13.11 17.89
N ILE A 66 -7.93 -13.60 17.00
CA ILE A 66 -6.58 -13.09 16.76
C ILE A 66 -6.60 -12.45 15.38
N PHE A 67 -6.21 -11.18 15.29
CA PHE A 67 -6.00 -10.48 14.03
C PHE A 67 -4.50 -10.55 13.75
N ASP A 68 -4.12 -11.41 12.82
CA ASP A 68 -2.72 -11.62 12.46
C ASP A 68 -2.49 -11.37 10.96
N ILE A 69 -1.24 -11.16 10.59
CA ILE A 69 -0.81 -11.02 9.20
C ILE A 69 -0.41 -12.42 8.71
N PRO A 70 -1.10 -13.01 7.71
CA PRO A 70 -0.70 -14.30 7.18
C PRO A 70 0.69 -14.22 6.54
N PRO A 71 1.39 -15.36 6.35
CA PRO A 71 2.67 -15.39 5.68
C PRO A 71 2.61 -14.66 4.32
N MET A 72 3.41 -13.61 4.17
CA MET A 72 3.50 -12.84 2.94
C MET A 72 4.39 -13.57 1.94
N GLY A 73 3.94 -13.68 0.68
CA GLY A 73 4.68 -14.35 -0.37
C GLY A 73 4.30 -13.87 -1.77
N ILE A 74 5.21 -14.07 -2.72
CA ILE A 74 4.97 -13.75 -4.13
C ILE A 74 4.48 -14.99 -4.84
N ARG A 75 3.36 -14.83 -5.55
CA ARG A 75 2.86 -15.84 -6.48
C ARG A 75 3.49 -15.63 -7.86
N VAL A 76 4.25 -16.61 -8.32
CA VAL A 76 4.76 -16.66 -9.71
C VAL A 76 3.82 -17.53 -10.53
N THR A 77 3.35 -17.01 -11.67
CA THR A 77 2.54 -17.76 -12.64
C THR A 77 3.34 -17.89 -13.92
N GLU A 78 3.67 -19.12 -14.30
CA GLU A 78 4.33 -19.41 -15.57
C GLU A 78 3.27 -19.60 -16.66
N HIS A 79 3.37 -18.80 -17.72
CA HIS A 79 2.56 -18.99 -18.92
C HIS A 79 3.39 -19.79 -19.92
N GLN A 80 2.88 -20.93 -20.37
CA GLN A 80 3.52 -21.76 -21.38
C GLN A 80 2.71 -21.74 -22.67
N ALA A 81 3.39 -21.58 -23.79
CA ALA A 81 2.80 -21.68 -25.13
C ALA A 81 3.35 -22.93 -25.82
N GLU A 82 2.47 -23.75 -26.38
CA GLU A 82 2.89 -24.87 -27.22
C GLU A 82 3.58 -24.37 -28.49
N VAL A 83 4.57 -25.12 -28.95
CA VAL A 83 5.23 -24.90 -30.23
C VAL A 83 5.11 -26.18 -31.05
N LYS A 84 4.52 -26.09 -32.24
CA LYS A 84 4.37 -27.22 -33.15
C LYS A 84 4.90 -26.87 -34.54
N VAL A 85 5.39 -27.87 -35.26
CA VAL A 85 5.65 -27.76 -36.70
C VAL A 85 4.43 -28.35 -37.40
N CYS A 86 3.84 -27.59 -38.33
CA CYS A 86 2.69 -28.08 -39.09
C CYS A 86 3.14 -29.14 -40.10
N ASP A 87 2.65 -30.36 -40.00
CA ASP A 87 3.05 -31.47 -40.90
C ASP A 87 2.75 -31.18 -42.38
N HIS A 88 1.74 -30.35 -42.67
CA HIS A 88 1.35 -30.00 -44.03
C HIS A 88 2.24 -28.92 -44.67
N CYS A 89 2.49 -27.80 -43.97
CA CYS A 89 3.23 -26.65 -44.54
C CYS A 89 4.62 -26.44 -43.95
N GLN A 90 5.05 -27.30 -43.01
CA GLN A 90 6.34 -27.26 -42.30
C GLN A 90 6.63 -25.95 -41.56
N LYS A 91 5.61 -25.10 -41.35
CA LYS A 91 5.75 -23.86 -40.58
C LYS A 91 5.72 -24.14 -39.08
N ARG A 92 6.58 -23.43 -38.34
CA ARG A 92 6.57 -23.40 -36.86
C ARG A 92 5.46 -22.48 -36.38
N VAL A 93 4.50 -23.03 -35.65
CA VAL A 93 3.36 -22.32 -35.05
C VAL A 93 3.55 -22.29 -33.54
N VAL A 94 3.27 -21.15 -32.92
CA VAL A 94 3.41 -20.93 -31.47
C VAL A 94 2.04 -20.53 -30.92
N GLY A 95 1.65 -21.10 -29.78
CA GLY A 95 0.46 -20.67 -29.05
C GLY A 95 0.54 -19.20 -28.62
N GLU A 96 -0.59 -18.52 -28.58
CA GLU A 96 -0.64 -17.11 -28.21
C GLU A 96 -0.63 -16.93 -26.69
N PHE A 97 0.11 -15.92 -26.22
CA PHE A 97 0.06 -15.50 -24.83
C PHE A 97 -1.10 -14.52 -24.61
N PRO A 98 -1.73 -14.52 -23.41
CA PRO A 98 -2.78 -13.56 -23.09
C PRO A 98 -2.23 -12.13 -23.04
N GLU A 99 -3.13 -11.15 -23.19
CA GLU A 99 -2.77 -9.74 -23.11
C GLU A 99 -2.04 -9.42 -21.79
N GLY A 100 -0.96 -8.65 -21.91
CA GLY A 100 -0.14 -8.26 -20.77
C GLY A 100 0.99 -9.24 -20.44
N VAL A 101 1.04 -10.46 -20.99
CA VAL A 101 2.18 -11.39 -20.83
C VAL A 101 3.14 -11.19 -22.00
N SER A 102 4.01 -10.19 -21.87
CA SER A 102 4.82 -9.68 -22.98
C SER A 102 6.32 -10.01 -22.89
N ALA A 103 6.80 -10.30 -21.68
CA ALA A 103 8.20 -10.57 -21.41
C ALA A 103 8.38 -11.96 -20.77
N PRO A 104 9.54 -12.62 -20.96
CA PRO A 104 9.83 -13.91 -20.33
C PRO A 104 9.68 -13.90 -18.80
N ALA A 105 10.01 -12.76 -18.17
CA ALA A 105 9.74 -12.49 -16.77
C ALA A 105 9.35 -11.01 -16.61
N GLN A 106 8.32 -10.75 -15.81
CA GLN A 106 7.82 -9.41 -15.56
C GLN A 106 7.13 -9.33 -14.20
N TYR A 107 7.16 -8.15 -13.58
CA TYR A 107 6.41 -7.90 -12.36
C TYR A 107 4.91 -7.75 -12.67
N GLY A 108 4.07 -8.39 -11.86
CA GLY A 108 2.61 -8.24 -11.93
C GLY A 108 2.13 -6.88 -11.41
N GLU A 109 0.88 -6.52 -11.72
CA GLU A 109 0.29 -5.23 -11.34
C GLU A 109 0.23 -5.03 -9.82
N GLY A 110 0.06 -6.10 -9.03
CA GLY A 110 0.08 -6.01 -7.56
C GLY A 110 1.40 -5.49 -6.99
N ILE A 111 2.54 -5.95 -7.53
CA ILE A 111 3.87 -5.47 -7.12
C ILE A 111 4.05 -4.00 -7.52
N LYS A 112 3.67 -3.65 -8.76
CA LYS A 112 3.77 -2.27 -9.26
C LYS A 112 2.93 -1.32 -8.40
N ALA A 113 1.68 -1.68 -8.11
CA ALA A 113 0.78 -0.87 -7.29
C ALA A 113 1.30 -0.67 -5.87
N MET A 114 1.80 -1.73 -5.23
CA MET A 114 2.38 -1.65 -3.88
C MET A 114 3.63 -0.76 -3.86
N ALA A 115 4.54 -0.90 -4.84
CA ALA A 115 5.74 -0.07 -4.95
C ALA A 115 5.40 1.42 -5.09
N VAL A 116 4.47 1.75 -5.98
CA VAL A 116 3.98 3.13 -6.20
C VAL A 116 3.30 3.67 -4.94
N TYR A 117 2.47 2.87 -4.28
CA TYR A 117 1.79 3.27 -3.04
C TYR A 117 2.79 3.58 -1.92
N LEU A 118 3.76 2.68 -1.67
CA LEU A 118 4.77 2.89 -0.64
C LEU A 118 5.63 4.13 -0.94
N ASN A 119 6.04 4.31 -2.20
CA ASN A 119 6.88 5.44 -2.58
C ASN A 119 6.14 6.78 -2.55
N HIS A 120 4.99 6.89 -3.23
CA HIS A 120 4.32 8.18 -3.42
C HIS A 120 3.26 8.51 -2.37
N GLN A 121 2.59 7.51 -1.78
CA GLN A 121 1.53 7.74 -0.80
C GLN A 121 2.03 7.63 0.63
N GLN A 122 2.95 6.70 0.92
CA GLN A 122 3.61 6.58 2.22
C GLN A 122 4.92 7.38 2.31
N LEU A 123 5.34 8.01 1.21
CA LEU A 123 6.54 8.86 1.13
C LEU A 123 7.82 8.13 1.54
N ILE A 124 7.90 6.84 1.22
CA ILE A 124 9.06 5.99 1.53
C ILE A 124 10.10 6.13 0.38
N PRO A 125 11.36 6.51 0.67
CA PRO A 125 12.41 6.59 -0.35
C PRO A 125 12.60 5.26 -1.08
N GLU A 126 13.02 5.30 -2.34
CA GLU A 126 13.08 4.13 -3.24
C GLU A 126 13.96 3.01 -2.66
N ALA A 127 15.10 3.38 -2.06
CA ALA A 127 16.00 2.43 -1.40
C ALA A 127 15.29 1.70 -0.24
N ARG A 128 14.46 2.42 0.53
CA ARG A 128 13.68 1.85 1.63
C ARG A 128 12.51 1.02 1.12
N VAL A 129 11.91 1.36 -0.02
CA VAL A 129 10.90 0.52 -0.67
C VAL A 129 11.51 -0.80 -1.13
N GLN A 130 12.71 -0.76 -1.74
CA GLN A 130 13.46 -1.97 -2.09
C GLN A 130 13.70 -2.87 -0.87
N GLU A 131 14.13 -2.30 0.25
CA GLU A 131 14.31 -3.04 1.52
C GLU A 131 13.00 -3.66 2.01
N VAL A 132 11.87 -2.94 1.96
CA VAL A 132 10.56 -3.49 2.30
C VAL A 132 10.20 -4.71 1.44
N PHE A 133 10.47 -4.68 0.14
CA PHE A 133 10.23 -5.83 -0.73
C PHE A 133 11.15 -7.02 -0.41
N SER A 134 12.41 -6.75 -0.09
CA SER A 134 13.37 -7.78 0.32
C SER A 134 12.96 -8.42 1.64
N ASP A 135 12.65 -7.62 2.66
CA ASP A 135 12.41 -8.08 4.03
C ASP A 135 11.07 -8.81 4.16
N LEU A 136 10.02 -8.31 3.49
CA LEU A 136 8.66 -8.84 3.64
C LEU A 136 8.30 -9.91 2.62
N PHE A 137 8.91 -9.88 1.43
CA PHE A 137 8.54 -10.74 0.31
C PHE A 137 9.72 -11.52 -0.29
N GLY A 138 10.95 -11.34 0.21
CA GLY A 138 12.14 -11.96 -0.35
C GLY A 138 12.47 -11.51 -1.76
N LEU A 139 11.96 -10.35 -2.20
CA LEU A 139 12.07 -9.88 -3.57
C LEU A 139 13.03 -8.71 -3.71
N SER A 140 14.06 -8.90 -4.54
CA SER A 140 14.96 -7.82 -4.92
C SER A 140 14.41 -7.05 -6.12
N ILE A 141 13.96 -5.81 -5.87
CA ILE A 141 13.55 -4.86 -6.90
C ILE A 141 14.56 -3.70 -6.89
N SER A 142 15.11 -3.33 -8.05
CA SER A 142 16.00 -2.19 -8.11
C SER A 142 15.25 -0.87 -7.93
N THR A 143 15.90 0.12 -7.32
CA THR A 143 15.37 1.49 -7.19
C THR A 143 14.96 2.10 -8.53
N ALA A 144 15.74 1.86 -9.59
CA ALA A 144 15.39 2.31 -10.95
C ALA A 144 14.07 1.70 -11.46
N THR A 145 13.78 0.45 -11.11
CA THR A 145 12.51 -0.19 -11.44
C THR A 145 11.34 0.46 -10.70
N ILE A 146 11.53 0.79 -9.41
CA ILE A 146 10.52 1.49 -8.60
C ILE A 146 10.20 2.86 -9.20
N VAL A 147 11.23 3.62 -9.61
CA VAL A 147 11.05 4.91 -10.30
C VAL A 147 10.24 4.72 -11.59
N LYS A 148 10.62 3.74 -12.42
CA LYS A 148 9.90 3.43 -13.67
C LYS A 148 8.45 3.03 -13.41
N MET A 149 8.14 2.31 -12.34
CA MET A 149 6.76 2.00 -11.93
C MET A 149 5.97 3.27 -11.61
N GLY A 150 6.61 4.22 -10.91
CA GLY A 150 6.04 5.55 -10.66
C GLY A 150 5.74 6.32 -11.94
N GLU A 151 6.67 6.34 -12.89
CA GLU A 151 6.50 7.00 -14.20
C GLU A 151 5.38 6.35 -15.04
N MET A 152 5.28 5.03 -15.04
CA MET A 152 4.18 4.34 -15.74
C MET A 152 2.82 4.66 -15.11
N PHE A 153 2.76 4.73 -13.77
CA PHE A 153 1.54 5.15 -13.07
C PHE A 153 1.18 6.61 -13.36
N ALA A 154 2.19 7.49 -13.42
CA ALA A 154 2.05 8.88 -13.83
C ALA A 154 1.32 9.03 -15.15
N ALA A 155 1.83 8.35 -16.18
CA ALA A 155 1.30 8.43 -17.53
C ALA A 155 -0.17 8.02 -17.59
N LYS A 156 -0.59 7.03 -16.80
CA LYS A 156 -1.98 6.58 -16.70
C LYS A 156 -2.90 7.61 -16.00
N VAL A 157 -2.35 8.38 -15.07
CA VAL A 157 -3.11 9.27 -14.19
C VAL A 157 -3.20 10.71 -14.71
N ILE A 158 -2.21 11.16 -15.48
CA ILE A 158 -2.19 12.51 -16.07
C ILE A 158 -3.49 12.89 -16.79
N PRO A 159 -4.10 12.04 -17.65
CA PRO A 159 -5.35 12.38 -18.32
C PRO A 159 -6.49 12.66 -17.33
N TYR A 160 -6.56 11.90 -16.24
CA TYR A 160 -7.55 12.12 -15.18
C TYR A 160 -7.29 13.44 -14.43
N ILE A 161 -6.02 13.77 -14.16
CA ILE A 161 -5.66 15.06 -13.56
C ILE A 161 -6.12 16.23 -14.43
N GLU A 162 -5.98 16.14 -15.74
CA GLU A 162 -6.46 17.19 -16.66
C GLU A 162 -7.98 17.37 -16.59
N VAL A 163 -8.73 16.29 -16.51
CA VAL A 163 -10.20 16.34 -16.29
C VAL A 163 -10.52 17.03 -14.97
N VAL A 164 -9.85 16.65 -13.87
CA VAL A 164 -10.04 17.26 -12.55
C VAL A 164 -9.72 18.76 -12.58
N LYS A 165 -8.64 19.17 -13.28
CA LYS A 165 -8.30 20.59 -13.46
C LYS A 165 -9.42 21.36 -14.16
N ASP A 166 -10.03 20.78 -15.19
CA ASP A 166 -11.12 21.42 -15.90
C ASP A 166 -12.38 21.58 -15.05
N TYR A 167 -12.69 20.60 -14.19
CA TYR A 167 -13.75 20.74 -13.18
C TYR A 167 -13.42 21.84 -12.17
N LEU A 168 -12.18 21.88 -11.67
CA LEU A 168 -11.74 22.89 -10.71
C LEU A 168 -11.76 24.31 -11.27
N LYS A 169 -11.52 24.50 -12.58
CA LYS A 169 -11.65 25.81 -13.23
C LYS A 169 -13.08 26.35 -13.12
N LYS A 170 -14.08 25.47 -13.27
CA LYS A 170 -15.52 25.78 -13.27
C LYS A 170 -16.15 25.86 -11.87
N ALA A 171 -15.43 25.45 -10.83
CA ALA A 171 -15.94 25.47 -9.46
C ALA A 171 -16.19 26.92 -8.97
N PRO A 172 -17.37 27.22 -8.41
CA PRO A 172 -17.73 28.58 -7.96
C PRO A 172 -16.91 29.03 -6.74
N VAL A 173 -16.49 28.08 -5.89
CA VAL A 173 -15.64 28.32 -4.71
C VAL A 173 -14.48 27.32 -4.74
N LYS A 174 -13.26 27.81 -4.49
CA LYS A 174 -12.02 27.02 -4.52
C LYS A 174 -11.35 27.14 -3.16
N HIS A 175 -11.33 26.05 -2.40
CA HIS A 175 -10.56 25.97 -1.16
C HIS A 175 -9.14 25.52 -1.51
N MET A 176 -8.18 26.43 -1.36
CA MET A 176 -6.77 26.20 -1.69
C MET A 176 -5.97 26.13 -0.38
N ASP A 177 -5.16 25.08 -0.24
CA ASP A 177 -4.23 24.93 0.88
C ASP A 177 -2.83 24.72 0.31
N GLU A 178 -1.90 25.60 0.68
CA GLU A 178 -0.54 25.56 0.17
C GLU A 178 0.33 24.69 1.08
N THR A 179 0.86 23.61 0.52
CA THR A 179 1.90 22.82 1.16
C THR A 179 3.20 22.97 0.36
N GLY A 180 4.21 23.58 0.98
CA GLY A 180 5.53 23.74 0.36
C GLY A 180 6.38 22.48 0.49
N PHE A 181 7.02 22.05 -0.60
CA PHE A 181 8.11 21.06 -0.57
C PHE A 181 9.28 21.55 -1.42
N ARG A 182 10.52 21.26 -1.01
CA ARG A 182 11.73 21.68 -1.73
C ARG A 182 12.12 20.65 -2.77
N ILE A 183 12.38 21.09 -3.99
CA ILE A 183 12.86 20.23 -5.08
C ILE A 183 14.28 20.68 -5.42
N GLY A 184 15.28 19.82 -5.18
CA GLY A 184 16.69 20.12 -5.48
C GLY A 184 17.30 21.24 -4.63
N GLY A 185 16.87 21.38 -3.37
CA GLY A 185 17.40 22.40 -2.43
C GLY A 185 16.82 23.81 -2.63
N ALA A 186 16.15 24.08 -3.74
CA ALA A 186 15.35 25.28 -3.94
C ALA A 186 13.88 25.04 -3.57
N LEU A 187 13.22 26.07 -3.05
CA LEU A 187 11.77 26.16 -3.18
C LEU A 187 11.52 26.45 -4.66
N PRO A 188 10.93 25.53 -5.44
CA PRO A 188 10.53 25.87 -6.80
C PRO A 188 9.59 27.09 -6.73
N ALA A 189 9.82 28.09 -7.59
CA ALA A 189 8.90 29.20 -7.79
C ALA A 189 7.61 28.65 -8.40
N GLY A 190 6.71 28.20 -7.53
CA GLY A 190 5.54 27.42 -7.88
C GLY A 190 5.25 26.40 -6.79
N CYS A 191 4.47 26.82 -5.79
CA CYS A 191 3.82 25.93 -4.84
C CYS A 191 3.18 24.77 -5.61
N MET A 192 3.42 23.54 -5.14
CA MET A 192 2.61 22.40 -5.56
C MET A 192 1.21 22.65 -5.01
N PHE A 193 0.31 23.14 -5.85
CA PHE A 193 -1.07 23.40 -5.49
C PHE A 193 -1.75 22.09 -5.11
N CYS A 194 -1.82 21.81 -3.81
CA CYS A 194 -2.67 20.78 -3.26
C CYS A 194 -4.08 21.37 -3.17
N VAL A 195 -4.87 21.23 -4.24
CA VAL A 195 -6.31 21.41 -4.08
C VAL A 195 -6.77 20.27 -3.18
N MET A 196 -7.06 20.59 -1.92
CA MET A 196 -7.61 19.65 -0.94
C MET A 196 -9.00 19.20 -1.40
N ILE A 197 -9.04 18.25 -2.33
CA ILE A 197 -10.16 17.34 -2.45
C ILE A 197 -9.92 16.31 -1.35
N ARG A 198 -10.51 16.52 -0.16
CA ARG A 198 -10.62 15.45 0.85
C ARG A 198 -11.22 14.22 0.12
N PRO A 199 -10.60 13.02 0.14
CA PRO A 199 -9.63 12.52 1.11
C PRO A 199 -8.26 12.13 0.50
N ARG A 200 -7.18 12.49 1.20
CA ARG A 200 -5.92 11.71 1.30
C ARG A 200 -5.12 11.37 0.01
N PHE A 201 -5.30 12.05 -1.12
CA PHE A 201 -4.45 11.87 -2.31
C PHE A 201 -3.34 12.93 -2.38
N ILE A 202 -2.32 12.82 -1.52
CA ILE A 202 -1.14 13.70 -1.56
C ILE A 202 -0.16 13.23 -2.66
N GLY A 203 -0.18 11.94 -3.03
CA GLY A 203 0.80 11.37 -3.97
C GLY A 203 0.63 11.75 -5.45
N LEU A 204 -0.56 12.15 -5.90
CA LEU A 204 -0.82 12.35 -7.34
C LEU A 204 -0.22 13.63 -7.93
N LEU A 205 -0.08 14.69 -7.13
CA LEU A 205 0.41 15.99 -7.63
C LEU A 205 1.93 16.02 -7.80
N SER A 206 2.66 15.29 -6.96
CA SER A 206 4.14 15.17 -7.05
C SER A 206 4.61 14.55 -8.36
N ILE A 207 3.78 13.71 -8.96
CA ILE A 207 4.09 12.97 -10.17
C ILE A 207 4.10 13.88 -11.42
N GLY A 208 3.18 14.86 -11.48
CA GLY A 208 3.12 15.82 -12.60
C GLY A 208 4.28 16.84 -12.62
N ALA A 209 4.93 17.08 -11.48
CA ALA A 209 6.06 18.00 -11.37
C ALA A 209 7.39 17.38 -11.84
N ILE A 210 7.54 16.06 -11.74
CA ILE A 210 8.77 15.34 -12.14
C ILE A 210 8.89 15.28 -13.68
N LEU A 211 7.77 15.10 -14.39
CA LEU A 211 7.77 14.98 -15.86
C LEU A 211 7.99 16.30 -16.63
N LYS A 212 8.04 17.46 -15.96
CA LYS A 212 8.32 18.77 -16.60
C LYS A 212 9.81 19.13 -16.64
N LYS A 213 10.70 18.27 -16.16
CA LYS A 213 12.16 18.49 -16.14
C LYS A 213 12.95 17.45 -16.95
N GLY A 214 12.30 16.78 -17.89
CA GLY A 214 12.95 15.99 -18.95
C GLY A 214 13.02 16.78 -20.25
#